data_AF-A0A7K4DSX0-F1
#
_entry.id   AF-A0A7K4DSX0-F1
#
_cell.length_a   1.000
_cell.length_b   1.000
_cell.length_c   1.000
_cell.angle_alpha   90.00
_cell.angle_beta   90.00
_cell.angle_gamma   90.00
#
_symmetry.space_group_name_H-M   'P 1'
#
loop_
_entity.id
_entity.type
_entity.pdbx_description
1 polymer ?
#
loop_
_entity_poly.entity_id
_entity_poly.type
_entity_poly.pdbx_seq_one_letter_code
_entity_poly.pdbx_strand_id
1 'polypeptide(L)'
;MDSRIVYGMIFLLIISTGTSFAQESIISVTVDDSIYDEGDTIVIAGVVTTKVGDTPVTLQLFNQGNLVEIAQISVAQDGTYSHTIIAEGPLWKNAGEYTVRVSYGEGNIAETDFSYSPKSESFTTTDNFEVDAGSQGTFDVEYSIKGGTITDMIVDSDIFALIVQIDATNKGTITLDLPREFIGAEKQDGKDDTFIILIDGIEVPYKESVIHTDSRIITINFEQGDSDIEVIGTYVVPEFGTIVLVILSIGIFSTILVSRNRLQINY
;
A
#
# COMPACT_ATOMS: atom_id res chain seq x y z
N MET A 1 47.35 -44.69 -20.82
CA MET A 1 47.72 -43.75 -19.75
C MET A 1 47.80 -42.39 -20.38
N ASP A 2 46.66 -41.71 -20.40
CA ASP A 2 46.51 -40.34 -20.89
C ASP A 2 46.87 -39.37 -19.75
N SER A 3 47.61 -38.31 -20.08
CA SER A 3 47.38 -36.96 -19.55
C SER A 3 48.17 -35.94 -20.37
N ARG A 4 47.41 -34.96 -20.88
CA ARG A 4 47.79 -33.95 -21.86
C ARG A 4 48.40 -32.74 -21.15
N ILE A 5 49.47 -32.17 -21.69
CA ILE A 5 50.11 -30.94 -21.19
C ILE A 5 49.35 -29.74 -21.77
N VAL A 6 48.90 -28.84 -20.90
CA VAL A 6 48.13 -27.63 -21.24
C VAL A 6 49.08 -26.42 -21.30
N TYR A 7 49.03 -25.68 -22.41
CA TYR A 7 49.67 -24.37 -22.57
C TYR A 7 48.75 -23.28 -22.01
N GLY A 8 49.23 -22.49 -21.04
CA GLY A 8 48.55 -21.29 -20.55
C GLY A 8 49.00 -20.06 -21.34
N MET A 9 48.06 -19.40 -22.01
CA MET A 9 48.27 -18.16 -22.77
C MET A 9 47.87 -16.96 -21.88
N ILE A 10 48.83 -16.12 -21.49
CA ILE A 10 48.58 -14.89 -20.72
C ILE A 10 48.19 -13.78 -21.69
N PHE A 11 46.99 -13.22 -21.53
CA PHE A 11 46.54 -12.01 -22.21
C PHE A 11 46.80 -10.80 -21.30
N LEU A 12 47.61 -9.84 -21.75
CA LEU A 12 47.89 -8.60 -21.03
C LEU A 12 46.83 -7.55 -21.43
N LEU A 13 45.94 -7.18 -20.52
CA LEU A 13 44.91 -6.16 -20.74
C LEU A 13 45.51 -4.76 -20.53
N ILE A 14 45.68 -4.01 -21.62
CA ILE A 14 46.07 -2.59 -21.55
C ILE A 14 44.77 -1.79 -21.42
N ILE A 15 44.48 -1.29 -20.21
CA ILE A 15 43.34 -0.40 -19.97
C ILE A 15 43.78 1.01 -20.37
N SER A 16 43.43 1.43 -21.57
CA SER A 16 43.58 2.82 -22.02
C SER A 16 42.50 3.66 -21.35
N THR A 17 42.86 4.45 -20.34
CA THR A 17 41.99 5.49 -19.79
C THR A 17 42.07 6.70 -20.73
N GLY A 18 41.19 6.75 -21.72
CA GLY A 18 40.94 7.97 -22.47
C GLY A 18 40.36 9.03 -21.54
N THR A 19 40.94 10.23 -21.53
CA THR A 19 40.36 11.39 -20.86
C THR A 19 39.04 11.75 -21.55
N SER A 20 37.91 11.60 -20.86
CA SER A 20 36.65 12.18 -21.32
C SER A 20 36.71 13.69 -21.13
N PHE A 21 36.60 14.46 -22.22
CA PHE A 21 36.39 15.90 -22.13
C PHE A 21 34.92 16.13 -21.74
N ALA A 22 34.66 16.60 -20.52
CA ALA A 22 33.37 17.19 -20.18
C ALA A 22 33.27 18.52 -20.91
N GLN A 23 32.35 18.63 -21.87
CA GLN A 23 32.00 19.90 -22.47
C GLN A 23 31.38 20.78 -21.37
N GLU A 24 31.95 21.97 -21.12
CA GLU A 24 31.34 22.94 -20.21
C GLU A 24 29.96 23.31 -20.77
N SER A 25 28.90 22.79 -20.17
CA SER A 25 27.53 23.16 -20.51
C SER A 25 27.31 24.62 -20.13
N ILE A 26 26.83 25.44 -21.07
CA ILE A 26 26.55 26.86 -20.81
C ILE A 26 25.26 27.06 -20.00
N ILE A 27 24.55 25.99 -19.67
CA ILE A 27 23.33 25.98 -18.88
C ILE A 27 23.51 25.07 -17.65
N SER A 28 22.97 25.49 -16.52
CA SER A 28 22.85 24.70 -15.30
C SER A 28 21.40 24.63 -14.83
N VAL A 29 21.02 23.57 -14.13
CA VAL A 29 19.72 23.45 -13.47
C VAL A 29 19.89 22.87 -12.08
N THR A 30 19.10 23.37 -11.14
CA THR A 30 18.99 22.88 -9.76
C THR A 30 17.54 22.98 -9.32
N VAL A 31 17.21 22.20 -8.29
CA VAL A 31 15.96 22.27 -7.53
C VAL A 31 16.28 22.75 -6.11
N ASP A 32 15.27 23.28 -5.41
CA ASP A 32 15.45 23.82 -4.05
C ASP A 32 15.52 22.75 -2.96
N ASP A 33 14.98 21.56 -3.21
CA ASP A 33 15.11 20.36 -2.37
C ASP A 33 15.29 19.11 -3.26
N SER A 34 15.71 18.02 -2.64
CA SER A 34 15.89 16.70 -3.25
C SER A 34 14.71 15.75 -3.02
N ILE A 35 13.77 16.10 -2.14
CA ILE A 35 12.61 15.29 -1.77
C ILE A 35 11.37 16.18 -1.68
N TYR A 36 10.27 15.75 -2.29
CA TYR A 36 8.99 16.45 -2.28
C TYR A 36 7.83 15.49 -2.05
N ASP A 37 6.80 15.97 -1.35
CA ASP A 37 5.51 15.32 -1.19
C ASP A 37 4.43 15.97 -2.09
N GLU A 38 3.31 15.28 -2.29
CA GLU A 38 2.20 15.82 -3.07
C GLU A 38 1.69 17.17 -2.55
N GLY A 39 1.58 18.14 -3.46
CA GLY A 39 1.20 19.52 -3.16
C GLY A 39 2.37 20.42 -2.76
N ASP A 40 3.59 19.90 -2.64
CA ASP A 40 4.77 20.74 -2.46
C ASP A 40 5.04 21.61 -3.70
N THR A 41 5.69 22.73 -3.45
CA THR A 41 6.11 23.67 -4.49
C THR A 41 7.57 23.45 -4.81
N ILE A 42 7.85 23.00 -6.04
CA ILE A 42 9.19 22.75 -6.55
C ILE A 42 9.68 24.02 -7.23
N VAL A 43 10.81 24.55 -6.78
CA VAL A 43 11.46 25.71 -7.40
C VAL A 43 12.65 25.24 -8.21
N ILE A 44 12.50 25.31 -9.53
CA ILE A 44 13.55 25.00 -10.49
C ILE A 44 14.27 26.30 -10.83
N ALA A 45 15.59 26.31 -10.75
CA ALA A 45 16.42 27.48 -11.03
C ALA A 45 17.68 27.09 -11.78
N GLY A 46 18.27 28.05 -12.47
CA GLY A 46 19.48 27.82 -13.23
C GLY A 46 20.09 29.08 -13.81
N VAL A 47 21.23 28.92 -14.47
CA VAL A 47 21.97 30.00 -15.10
C VAL A 47 22.34 29.61 -16.52
N VAL A 48 22.18 30.56 -17.44
CA VAL A 48 22.75 30.52 -18.79
C VAL A 48 23.92 31.49 -18.84
N THR A 49 25.14 30.99 -19.01
CA THR A 49 26.36 31.81 -18.96
C THR A 49 26.52 32.73 -20.17
N THR A 50 26.00 32.33 -21.33
CA THR A 50 26.05 33.11 -22.59
C THR A 50 24.65 33.24 -23.19
N LYS A 51 23.96 34.34 -22.87
CA LYS A 51 22.63 34.62 -23.43
C LYS A 51 22.72 34.99 -24.91
N VAL A 52 21.94 34.33 -25.75
CA VAL A 52 21.81 34.61 -27.19
C VAL A 52 20.42 35.19 -27.48
N GLY A 53 20.36 36.52 -27.65
CA GLY A 53 19.11 37.23 -27.95
C GLY A 53 18.04 37.00 -26.89
N ASP A 54 16.82 36.69 -27.34
CA ASP A 54 15.66 36.35 -26.49
C ASP A 54 15.32 34.85 -26.54
N THR A 55 16.32 34.00 -26.82
CA THR A 55 16.14 32.55 -26.79
C THR A 55 15.68 32.10 -25.41
N PRO A 56 14.56 31.37 -25.27
CA PRO A 56 14.09 30.86 -23.98
C PRO A 56 14.80 29.55 -23.62
N VAL A 57 14.79 29.20 -22.34
CA VAL A 57 15.09 27.85 -21.85
C VAL A 57 13.84 26.99 -22.01
N THR A 58 13.98 25.79 -22.59
CA THR A 58 12.91 24.79 -22.60
C THR A 58 13.14 23.81 -21.47
N LEU A 59 12.21 23.77 -20.53
CA LEU A 59 12.18 22.86 -19.40
C LEU A 59 11.24 21.69 -19.70
N GLN A 60 11.67 20.48 -19.39
CA GLN A 60 10.88 19.26 -19.49
C GLN A 60 11.05 18.46 -18.20
N LEU A 61 9.94 18.03 -17.61
CA LEU A 61 9.92 17.17 -16.43
C LEU A 61 9.53 15.75 -16.85
N PHE A 62 10.31 14.75 -16.43
CA PHE A 62 10.07 13.34 -16.73
C PHE A 62 9.91 12.48 -15.48
N ASN A 63 9.08 11.46 -15.56
CA ASN A 63 9.03 10.34 -14.61
C ASN A 63 9.06 9.03 -15.40
N GLN A 64 10.09 8.21 -15.17
CA GLN A 64 10.30 6.93 -15.89
C GLN A 64 10.19 7.05 -17.42
N GLY A 65 10.65 8.16 -17.99
CA GLY A 65 10.60 8.44 -19.43
C GLY A 65 9.28 9.03 -19.94
N ASN A 66 8.24 9.12 -19.11
CA ASN A 66 7.00 9.82 -19.45
C ASN A 66 7.16 11.32 -19.21
N LEU A 67 6.70 12.14 -20.16
CA LEU A 67 6.69 13.59 -20.01
C LEU A 67 5.55 14.01 -19.08
N VAL A 68 5.92 14.64 -17.96
CA VAL A 68 4.99 15.17 -16.95
C VAL A 68 4.66 16.62 -17.24
N GLU A 69 5.68 17.44 -17.55
CA GLU A 69 5.51 18.86 -17.78
C GLU A 69 6.48 19.40 -18.83
N ILE A 70 6.08 20.46 -19.53
CA ILE A 70 6.93 21.21 -20.44
C ILE A 70 6.65 22.71 -20.33
N ALA A 71 7.70 23.51 -20.22
CA ALA A 71 7.60 24.97 -20.10
C ALA A 71 8.70 25.68 -20.91
N GLN A 72 8.42 26.89 -21.36
CA GLN A 72 9.40 27.80 -21.94
C GLN A 72 9.61 28.99 -21.02
N ILE A 73 10.86 29.24 -20.63
CA ILE A 73 11.24 30.21 -19.60
C ILE A 73 12.14 31.27 -20.22
N SER A 74 11.75 32.54 -20.06
CA SER A 74 12.59 33.66 -20.47
C SER A 74 13.81 33.80 -19.56
N VAL A 75 14.98 34.00 -20.16
CA VAL A 75 16.24 34.22 -19.42
C VAL A 75 16.41 35.70 -19.08
N ALA A 76 16.70 36.00 -17.81
CA ALA A 76 16.95 37.35 -17.33
C ALA A 76 18.24 37.95 -17.90
N GLN A 77 18.47 39.24 -17.67
CA GLN A 77 19.66 39.94 -18.20
C GLN A 77 20.98 39.44 -17.58
N ASP A 78 20.93 38.94 -16.35
CA ASP A 78 22.07 38.35 -15.64
C ASP A 78 22.27 36.85 -15.96
N GLY A 79 21.48 36.30 -16.89
CA GLY A 79 21.54 34.91 -17.29
C GLY A 79 20.73 33.95 -16.40
N THR A 80 20.13 34.44 -15.32
CA THR A 80 19.34 33.59 -14.43
C THR A 80 17.97 33.27 -15.02
N TYR A 81 17.42 32.12 -14.62
CA TYR A 81 16.03 31.76 -14.88
C TYR A 81 15.48 30.93 -13.72
N SER A 82 14.15 30.95 -13.56
CA SER A 82 13.47 30.12 -12.57
C SER A 82 12.05 29.79 -13.05
N HIS A 83 11.56 28.64 -12.59
CA HIS A 83 10.20 28.17 -12.81
C HIS A 83 9.72 27.42 -11.57
N THR A 84 8.40 27.45 -11.35
CA THR A 84 7.78 26.84 -10.18
C THR A 84 6.72 25.87 -10.62
N ILE A 85 6.76 24.67 -10.07
CA ILE A 85 5.80 23.60 -10.33
C ILE A 85 5.17 23.19 -8.99
N ILE A 86 3.87 22.96 -8.98
CA ILE A 86 3.21 22.32 -7.82
C ILE A 86 3.17 20.82 -8.12
N ALA A 87 3.67 20.00 -7.19
CA ALA A 87 3.72 18.54 -7.30
C ALA A 87 2.34 17.90 -7.12
N GLU A 88 1.37 18.32 -7.94
CA GLU A 88 -0.05 17.98 -7.86
C GLU A 88 -0.65 17.85 -9.27
N GLY A 89 -1.63 16.95 -9.42
CA GLY A 89 -2.41 16.82 -10.64
C GLY A 89 -2.35 15.42 -11.24
N PRO A 90 -3.02 15.19 -12.40
CA PRO A 90 -3.26 13.84 -12.92
C PRO A 90 -2.01 13.10 -13.39
N LEU A 91 -0.88 13.79 -13.54
CA LEU A 91 0.41 13.22 -13.96
C LEU A 91 1.35 12.96 -12.77
N TRP A 92 1.00 13.43 -11.57
CA TRP A 92 1.73 13.25 -10.31
C TRP A 92 1.18 12.06 -9.52
N LYS A 93 1.25 10.86 -10.11
CA LYS A 93 0.66 9.63 -9.54
C LYS A 93 1.69 8.67 -8.99
N ASN A 94 2.85 8.60 -9.65
CA ASN A 94 3.84 7.60 -9.34
C ASN A 94 4.89 8.20 -8.42
N ALA A 95 5.13 7.54 -7.28
CA ALA A 95 6.29 7.80 -6.46
C ALA A 95 7.59 7.50 -7.23
N GLY A 96 8.69 8.10 -6.77
CA GLY A 96 10.04 7.79 -7.23
C GLY A 96 10.78 8.98 -7.81
N GLU A 97 11.75 8.70 -8.67
CA GLU A 97 12.67 9.69 -9.21
C GLU A 97 12.05 10.42 -10.42
N TYR A 98 12.16 11.75 -10.38
CA TYR A 98 11.76 12.65 -11.45
C TYR A 98 12.99 13.40 -11.95
N THR A 99 13.12 13.51 -13.27
CA THR A 99 14.24 14.19 -13.92
C THR A 99 13.77 15.49 -14.53
N VAL A 100 14.33 16.61 -14.06
CA VAL A 100 14.20 17.92 -14.71
C VAL A 100 15.29 18.01 -15.77
N ARG A 101 14.88 18.19 -17.02
CA ARG A 101 15.77 18.45 -18.15
C ARG A 101 15.53 19.86 -18.68
N VAL A 102 16.59 20.64 -18.78
CA VAL A 102 16.56 21.95 -19.42
C VAL A 102 17.39 21.93 -20.70
N SER A 103 16.94 22.67 -21.71
CA SER A 103 17.67 22.86 -22.95
C SER A 103 17.69 24.32 -23.37
N TYR A 104 18.83 24.76 -23.92
CA TYR A 104 19.03 26.14 -24.37
C TYR A 104 19.72 26.17 -25.73
N GLY A 105 18.99 26.60 -26.77
CA GLY A 105 19.49 26.56 -28.14
C GLY A 105 19.85 25.13 -28.60
N GLU A 106 20.85 25.01 -29.47
CA GLU A 106 21.26 23.72 -30.01
C GLU A 106 22.36 23.08 -29.15
N GLY A 107 22.07 21.89 -28.60
CA GLY A 107 23.07 21.03 -27.94
C GLY A 107 23.37 21.32 -26.46
N ASN A 108 22.88 22.42 -25.88
CA ASN A 108 23.12 22.71 -24.47
C ASN A 108 22.00 22.13 -23.61
N ILE A 109 22.32 21.10 -22.84
CA ILE A 109 21.39 20.38 -21.98
C ILE A 109 21.99 20.32 -20.57
N ALA A 110 21.13 20.44 -19.57
CA ALA A 110 21.45 20.10 -18.18
C ALA A 110 20.28 19.35 -17.56
N GLU A 111 20.59 18.46 -16.62
CA GLU A 111 19.62 17.62 -15.93
C GLU A 111 19.87 17.65 -14.41
N THR A 112 18.80 17.53 -13.64
CA THR A 112 18.84 17.29 -12.20
C THR A 112 17.67 16.40 -11.81
N ASP A 113 17.87 15.58 -10.78
CA ASP A 113 16.87 14.64 -10.30
C ASP A 113 16.37 15.02 -8.90
N PHE A 114 15.15 14.62 -8.58
CA PHE A 114 14.58 14.68 -7.24
C PHE A 114 13.63 13.50 -7.00
N SER A 115 13.38 13.20 -5.72
CA SER A 115 12.41 12.16 -5.32
C SER A 115 11.06 12.77 -4.99
N TYR A 116 9.99 12.10 -5.41
CA TYR A 116 8.62 12.48 -5.14
C TYR A 116 7.83 11.35 -4.48
N SER A 117 7.00 11.69 -3.50
CA SER A 117 6.05 10.76 -2.88
C SER A 117 4.61 11.32 -2.92
N PRO A 118 3.64 10.59 -3.51
CA PRO A 118 2.24 10.99 -3.44
C PRO A 118 1.73 10.89 -2.00
N LYS A 119 0.79 11.76 -1.60
CA LYS A 119 0.25 11.75 -0.22
C LYS A 119 -0.42 10.42 0.11
N SER A 120 -1.03 9.78 -0.88
CA SER A 120 -1.68 8.47 -0.75
C SER A 120 -0.71 7.34 -0.34
N GLU A 121 0.60 7.50 -0.57
CA GLU A 121 1.63 6.57 -0.12
C GLU A 121 2.25 6.94 1.24
N SER A 122 1.88 8.05 1.87
CA SER A 122 2.50 8.49 3.14
C SER A 122 1.59 8.39 4.36
N PHE A 123 0.26 8.31 4.19
CA PHE A 123 -0.66 8.20 5.32
C PHE A 123 -1.17 6.78 5.54
N THR A 124 -0.86 6.26 6.72
CA THR A 124 -1.56 5.14 7.29
C THR A 124 -2.69 5.68 8.16
N THR A 125 -3.93 5.37 7.81
CA THR A 125 -5.10 5.67 8.64
C THR A 125 -5.29 4.52 9.61
N THR A 126 -5.25 4.82 10.92
CA THR A 126 -5.60 3.86 11.97
C THR A 126 -6.86 4.34 12.66
N ASP A 127 -7.88 3.48 12.73
CA ASP A 127 -9.15 3.75 13.39
C ASP A 127 -9.81 2.44 13.85
N ASN A 128 -10.96 2.54 14.52
CA ASN A 128 -11.82 1.40 14.84
C ASN A 128 -13.09 1.46 13.98
N PHE A 129 -13.46 0.34 13.38
CA PHE A 129 -14.72 0.19 12.66
C PHE A 129 -15.71 -0.60 13.52
N GLU A 130 -16.86 0.00 13.84
CA GLU A 130 -17.96 -0.69 14.55
C GLU A 130 -18.75 -1.54 13.54
N VAL A 131 -18.58 -2.85 13.60
CA VAL A 131 -19.21 -3.84 12.71
C VAL A 131 -20.56 -4.27 13.29
N ASP A 132 -21.62 -4.20 12.50
CA ASP A 132 -22.95 -4.71 12.87
C ASP A 132 -23.01 -6.24 12.70
N ALA A 133 -23.17 -6.96 13.83
CA ALA A 133 -23.36 -8.41 13.88
C ALA A 133 -24.85 -8.80 14.01
N GLY A 134 -25.76 -7.91 13.60
CA GLY A 134 -27.20 -8.12 13.60
C GLY A 134 -27.77 -8.32 14.99
N SER A 135 -28.41 -9.47 15.23
CA SER A 135 -29.05 -9.73 16.54
C SER A 135 -28.07 -9.93 17.70
N GLN A 136 -26.76 -10.03 17.42
CA GLN A 136 -25.72 -10.15 18.44
C GLN A 136 -25.12 -8.80 18.88
N GLY A 137 -25.62 -7.68 18.34
CA GLY A 137 -25.10 -6.35 18.62
C GLY A 137 -23.98 -5.98 17.66
N THR A 138 -23.04 -5.18 18.13
CA THR A 138 -21.91 -4.67 17.35
C THR A 138 -20.59 -5.04 17.99
N PHE A 139 -19.52 -5.04 17.20
CA PHE A 139 -18.15 -5.22 17.69
C PHE A 139 -17.17 -4.34 16.94
N ASP A 140 -16.10 -3.93 17.62
CA ASP A 140 -15.09 -3.08 17.02
C ASP A 140 -13.96 -3.91 16.40
N VAL A 141 -13.54 -3.49 15.20
CA VAL A 141 -12.33 -3.99 14.52
C VAL A 141 -11.35 -2.83 14.39
N GLU A 142 -10.24 -2.88 15.14
CA GLU A 142 -9.15 -1.94 14.94
C GLU A 142 -8.47 -2.24 13.60
N TYR A 143 -8.26 -1.21 12.79
CA TYR A 143 -7.61 -1.37 11.50
C TYR A 143 -6.56 -0.30 11.24
N SER A 144 -5.65 -0.61 10.33
CA SER A 144 -4.65 0.30 9.83
C SER A 144 -4.53 0.14 8.31
N ILE A 145 -4.90 1.16 7.53
CA ILE A 145 -4.92 1.10 6.06
C ILE A 145 -4.04 2.17 5.43
N LYS A 146 -3.31 1.78 4.39
CA LYS A 146 -2.49 2.65 3.53
C LYS A 146 -2.84 2.36 2.08
N GLY A 147 -2.90 3.38 1.22
CA GLY A 147 -3.19 3.24 -0.21
C GLY A 147 -4.69 3.18 -0.56
N GLY A 148 -5.57 3.26 0.43
CA GLY A 148 -7.02 3.27 0.24
C GLY A 148 -7.76 3.67 1.52
N THR A 149 -9.08 3.64 1.47
CA THR A 149 -9.96 3.88 2.62
C THR A 149 -10.96 2.76 2.78
N ILE A 150 -11.30 2.40 4.02
CA ILE A 150 -12.39 1.46 4.28
C ILE A 150 -13.72 2.19 4.13
N THR A 151 -14.65 1.61 3.39
CA THR A 151 -16.01 2.13 3.22
C THR A 151 -17.02 1.39 4.07
N ASP A 152 -16.85 0.08 4.25
CA ASP A 152 -17.74 -0.74 5.07
C ASP A 152 -17.07 -2.01 5.59
N MET A 153 -17.61 -2.59 6.66
CA MET A 153 -17.29 -3.94 7.11
C MET A 153 -18.57 -4.70 7.40
N ILE A 154 -18.76 -5.82 6.71
CA ILE A 154 -20.01 -6.57 6.70
C ILE A 154 -19.75 -8.00 7.15
N VAL A 155 -20.57 -8.49 8.06
CA VAL A 155 -20.58 -9.91 8.46
C VAL A 155 -21.42 -10.70 7.47
N ASP A 156 -20.80 -11.71 6.84
CA ASP A 156 -21.51 -12.73 6.07
C ASP A 156 -21.43 -14.08 6.79
N SER A 157 -22.50 -14.39 7.51
CA SER A 157 -22.63 -15.64 8.27
C SER A 157 -22.82 -16.89 7.39
N ASP A 158 -23.21 -16.75 6.12
CA ASP A 158 -23.44 -17.89 5.24
C ASP A 158 -22.11 -18.51 4.77
N ILE A 159 -21.07 -17.68 4.65
CA ILE A 159 -19.71 -18.11 4.27
C ILE A 159 -18.67 -17.98 5.39
N PHE A 160 -19.09 -17.62 6.61
CA PHE A 160 -18.21 -17.39 7.75
C PHE A 160 -17.15 -16.31 7.50
N ALA A 161 -17.53 -15.21 6.85
CA ALA A 161 -16.63 -14.16 6.42
C ALA A 161 -16.92 -12.80 7.07
N LEU A 162 -15.86 -12.04 7.32
CA LEU A 162 -15.91 -10.58 7.43
C LEU A 162 -15.50 -10.01 6.07
N ILE A 163 -16.40 -9.29 5.41
CA ILE A 163 -16.17 -8.61 4.14
C ILE A 163 -15.78 -7.16 4.45
N VAL A 164 -14.56 -6.77 4.10
CA VAL A 164 -14.05 -5.41 4.25
C VAL A 164 -14.09 -4.74 2.88
N GLN A 165 -14.97 -3.77 2.72
CA GLN A 165 -15.09 -2.97 1.50
C GLN A 165 -14.12 -1.79 1.55
N ILE A 166 -13.34 -1.60 0.49
CA ILE A 166 -12.34 -0.54 0.37
C ILE A 166 -12.48 0.25 -0.93
N ASP A 167 -12.04 1.50 -0.89
CA ASP A 167 -11.71 2.29 -2.08
C ASP A 167 -10.18 2.34 -2.23
N ALA A 168 -9.64 1.41 -3.02
CA ALA A 168 -8.20 1.28 -3.26
C ALA A 168 -7.70 2.28 -4.31
N THR A 169 -7.43 3.51 -3.88
CA THR A 169 -6.89 4.55 -4.78
C THR A 169 -5.49 4.25 -5.31
N ASN A 170 -4.69 3.45 -4.59
CA ASN A 170 -3.31 3.07 -4.91
C ASN A 170 -3.01 1.66 -4.40
N LYS A 171 -1.87 1.09 -4.82
CA LYS A 171 -1.33 -0.11 -4.17
C LYS A 171 -1.12 0.15 -2.68
N GLY A 172 -1.55 -0.79 -1.84
CA GLY A 172 -1.66 -0.54 -0.41
C GLY A 172 -1.53 -1.76 0.48
N THR A 173 -1.73 -1.51 1.76
CA THR A 173 -1.73 -2.52 2.81
C THR A 173 -2.82 -2.22 3.80
N ILE A 174 -3.54 -3.24 4.23
CA ILE A 174 -4.51 -3.18 5.33
C ILE A 174 -4.06 -4.14 6.44
N THR A 175 -4.13 -3.69 7.69
CA THR A 175 -3.95 -4.50 8.88
C THR A 175 -5.24 -4.48 9.67
N LEU A 176 -5.69 -5.65 10.15
CA LEU A 176 -6.92 -5.84 10.90
C LEU A 176 -6.59 -6.56 12.20
N ASP A 177 -7.05 -6.03 13.33
CA ASP A 177 -7.06 -6.74 14.62
C ASP A 177 -8.42 -7.42 14.80
N LEU A 178 -8.44 -8.73 14.59
CA LEU A 178 -9.66 -9.53 14.54
C LEU A 178 -9.96 -10.13 15.92
N PRO A 179 -11.05 -9.72 16.61
CA PRO A 179 -11.37 -10.28 17.92
C PRO A 179 -11.89 -11.71 17.79
N ARG A 180 -11.26 -12.65 18.50
CA ARG A 180 -11.59 -14.08 18.50
C ARG A 180 -13.02 -14.37 18.96
N GLU A 181 -13.62 -13.49 19.75
CA GLU A 181 -15.02 -13.62 20.17
C GLU A 181 -15.99 -13.56 18.99
N PHE A 182 -15.63 -12.82 17.93
CA PHE A 182 -16.54 -12.54 16.81
C PHE A 182 -16.12 -13.23 15.51
N ILE A 183 -14.83 -13.44 15.30
CA ILE A 183 -14.29 -14.08 14.10
C ILE A 183 -13.04 -14.90 14.44
N GLY A 184 -12.96 -16.10 13.88
CA GLY A 184 -11.80 -16.95 14.09
C GLY A 184 -11.70 -18.10 13.11
N ALA A 185 -10.49 -18.63 13.01
CA ALA A 185 -10.19 -19.87 12.30
C ALA A 185 -9.56 -20.83 13.30
N GLU A 186 -10.31 -21.86 13.70
CA GLU A 186 -9.93 -22.81 14.75
C GLU A 186 -10.23 -24.25 14.33
N LYS A 187 -9.33 -25.16 14.71
CA LYS A 187 -9.51 -26.60 14.55
C LYS A 187 -10.45 -27.15 15.63
N GLN A 188 -10.90 -28.39 15.43
CA GLN A 188 -11.74 -29.08 16.42
C GLN A 188 -11.09 -29.24 17.81
N ASP A 189 -9.77 -29.10 17.92
CA ASP A 189 -9.04 -29.13 19.18
C ASP A 189 -8.85 -27.73 19.82
N GLY A 190 -9.48 -26.70 19.28
CA GLY A 190 -9.42 -25.31 19.76
C GLY A 190 -8.09 -24.61 19.47
N LYS A 191 -7.25 -25.19 18.59
CA LYS A 191 -6.03 -24.52 18.13
C LYS A 191 -6.30 -23.70 16.88
N ASP A 192 -5.54 -22.64 16.73
CA ASP A 192 -5.58 -21.79 15.54
C ASP A 192 -5.39 -22.59 14.25
N ASP A 193 -6.24 -22.27 13.28
CA ASP A 193 -6.08 -22.61 11.87
C ASP A 193 -5.86 -21.34 11.04
N THR A 194 -5.63 -21.52 9.74
CA THR A 194 -5.43 -20.40 8.80
C THR A 194 -6.76 -19.80 8.37
N PHE A 195 -6.81 -18.47 8.29
CA PHE A 195 -7.86 -17.78 7.54
C PHE A 195 -7.66 -18.01 6.04
N ILE A 196 -8.75 -17.93 5.28
CA ILE A 196 -8.69 -17.81 3.83
C ILE A 196 -8.99 -16.35 3.49
N ILE A 197 -8.08 -15.70 2.78
CA ILE A 197 -8.23 -14.29 2.40
C ILE A 197 -8.42 -14.22 0.90
N LEU A 198 -9.51 -13.59 0.48
CA LEU A 198 -9.78 -13.32 -0.93
C LEU A 198 -9.82 -11.81 -1.17
N ILE A 199 -9.36 -11.38 -2.34
CA ILE A 199 -9.58 -10.03 -2.86
C ILE A 199 -10.33 -10.16 -4.17
N ASP A 200 -11.52 -9.56 -4.23
CA ASP A 200 -12.46 -9.65 -5.35
C ASP A 200 -12.66 -11.13 -5.82
N GLY A 201 -12.77 -12.04 -4.86
CA GLY A 201 -12.95 -13.49 -5.07
C GLY A 201 -11.68 -14.28 -5.44
N ILE A 202 -10.49 -13.67 -5.46
CA ILE A 202 -9.21 -14.34 -5.74
C ILE A 202 -8.43 -14.52 -4.44
N GLU A 203 -7.97 -15.74 -4.16
CA GLU A 203 -7.18 -16.02 -2.95
C GLU A 203 -5.81 -15.33 -2.98
N VAL A 204 -5.47 -14.64 -1.89
CA VAL A 204 -4.22 -13.90 -1.72
C VAL A 204 -3.49 -14.31 -0.44
N PRO A 205 -2.15 -14.21 -0.41
CA PRO A 205 -1.40 -14.43 0.81
C PRO A 205 -1.58 -13.26 1.79
N TYR A 206 -1.55 -13.57 3.09
CA TYR A 206 -1.52 -12.59 4.17
C TYR A 206 -0.37 -12.88 5.14
N LYS A 207 -0.05 -11.90 5.98
CA LYS A 207 0.88 -12.06 7.11
C LYS A 207 0.10 -12.03 8.41
N GLU A 208 0.44 -12.93 9.31
CA GLU A 208 -0.05 -12.91 10.67
C GLU A 208 1.07 -12.43 11.59
N SER A 209 0.86 -11.27 12.20
CA SER A 209 1.93 -10.55 12.91
C SER A 209 1.98 -10.91 14.38
N VAL A 210 0.82 -10.94 15.04
CA VAL A 210 0.70 -11.21 16.47
C VAL A 210 -0.57 -12.01 16.73
N ILE A 211 -0.41 -13.08 17.51
CA ILE A 211 -1.50 -13.91 18.01
C ILE A 211 -1.69 -13.57 19.48
N HIS A 212 -2.75 -12.84 19.78
CA HIS A 212 -3.16 -12.60 21.15
C HIS A 212 -4.14 -13.69 21.60
N THR A 213 -4.36 -13.77 22.92
CA THR A 213 -5.32 -14.73 23.50
C THR A 213 -6.76 -14.44 23.10
N ASP A 214 -7.04 -13.19 22.76
CA ASP A 214 -8.34 -12.58 22.53
C ASP A 214 -8.50 -12.02 21.11
N SER A 215 -7.41 -11.85 20.37
CA SER A 215 -7.46 -11.36 18.98
C SER A 215 -6.35 -11.94 18.08
N ARG A 216 -6.48 -11.75 16.77
CA ARG A 216 -5.50 -12.13 15.75
C ARG A 216 -5.27 -10.97 14.79
N ILE A 217 -4.01 -10.53 14.68
CA ILE A 217 -3.64 -9.41 13.81
C ILE A 217 -3.14 -9.93 12.47
N ILE A 218 -3.88 -9.62 11.40
CA ILE A 218 -3.52 -9.98 10.03
C ILE A 218 -3.21 -8.75 9.18
N THR A 219 -2.29 -8.87 8.24
CA THR A 219 -1.90 -7.83 7.27
C THR A 219 -2.01 -8.38 5.85
N ILE A 220 -2.71 -7.65 4.99
CA ILE A 220 -3.04 -8.02 3.61
C ILE A 220 -2.56 -6.89 2.69
N ASN A 221 -1.94 -7.25 1.57
CA ASN A 221 -1.58 -6.27 0.53
C ASN A 221 -2.68 -6.26 -0.54
N PHE A 222 -3.01 -5.09 -1.07
CA PHE A 222 -3.95 -4.91 -2.17
C PHE A 222 -3.35 -4.01 -3.25
N GLU A 223 -3.88 -4.09 -4.47
CA GLU A 223 -3.52 -3.26 -5.61
C GLU A 223 -4.54 -2.14 -5.85
N GLN A 224 -4.20 -1.18 -6.71
CA GLN A 224 -5.13 -0.12 -7.09
C GLN A 224 -6.37 -0.71 -7.78
N GLY A 225 -7.56 -0.30 -7.30
CA GLY A 225 -8.85 -0.69 -7.86
C GLY A 225 -9.47 -1.94 -7.24
N ASP A 226 -8.77 -2.63 -6.34
CA ASP A 226 -9.34 -3.72 -5.52
C ASP A 226 -10.47 -3.16 -4.63
N SER A 227 -11.55 -3.94 -4.44
CA SER A 227 -12.75 -3.45 -3.74
C SER A 227 -13.18 -4.26 -2.53
N ASP A 228 -13.23 -5.59 -2.63
CA ASP A 228 -13.78 -6.45 -1.60
C ASP A 228 -12.67 -7.36 -1.06
N ILE A 229 -12.39 -7.25 0.24
CA ILE A 229 -11.48 -8.15 0.95
C ILE A 229 -12.32 -9.08 1.83
N GLU A 230 -12.37 -10.36 1.51
CA GLU A 230 -13.09 -11.36 2.30
C GLU A 230 -12.13 -12.09 3.24
N VAL A 231 -12.36 -11.95 4.55
CA VAL A 231 -11.65 -12.67 5.60
C VAL A 231 -12.51 -13.84 6.06
N ILE A 232 -12.20 -15.04 5.57
CA ILE A 232 -13.00 -16.25 5.83
C ILE A 232 -12.37 -17.06 6.95
N GLY A 233 -13.15 -17.31 8.00
CA GLY A 233 -12.78 -18.13 9.14
C GLY A 233 -13.51 -19.47 9.18
N THR A 234 -13.41 -20.14 10.32
CA THR A 234 -14.29 -21.27 10.69
C THR A 234 -15.59 -20.81 11.33
N TYR A 235 -15.62 -19.56 11.82
CA TYR A 235 -16.81 -18.86 12.26
C TYR A 235 -16.63 -17.35 12.05
N VAL A 236 -17.75 -16.69 11.79
CA VAL A 236 -18.00 -15.26 12.00
C VAL A 236 -19.37 -15.20 12.66
N VAL A 237 -19.60 -14.27 13.58
CA VAL A 237 -20.81 -14.19 14.42
C VAL A 237 -22.07 -14.71 13.70
N PRO A 238 -22.81 -15.73 14.23
CA PRO A 238 -23.08 -16.02 15.64
C PRO A 238 -22.85 -17.48 16.11
N GLU A 239 -22.24 -17.66 17.29
CA GLU A 239 -22.37 -18.92 18.04
C GLU A 239 -23.60 -18.91 18.96
N PHE A 240 -24.66 -19.61 18.55
CA PHE A 240 -25.75 -20.01 19.45
C PHE A 240 -25.33 -21.08 20.48
N GLY A 241 -24.05 -21.15 20.89
CA GLY A 241 -23.53 -22.20 21.74
C GLY A 241 -24.08 -22.14 23.17
N THR A 242 -24.00 -20.98 23.83
CA THR A 242 -24.39 -20.87 25.25
C THR A 242 -25.89 -20.70 25.42
N ILE A 243 -26.56 -19.86 24.63
CA ILE A 243 -28.00 -19.60 24.81
C ILE A 243 -28.83 -20.84 24.46
N VAL A 244 -28.51 -21.56 23.37
CA VAL A 244 -29.23 -22.80 23.04
C VAL A 244 -28.95 -23.88 24.08
N LEU A 245 -27.72 -24.03 24.57
CA LEU A 245 -27.43 -24.96 25.67
C LEU A 245 -28.13 -24.57 26.97
N VAL A 246 -28.26 -23.28 27.30
CA VAL A 246 -28.99 -22.80 28.48
C VAL A 246 -30.49 -23.05 28.33
N ILE A 247 -31.10 -22.71 27.18
CA ILE A 247 -32.51 -22.97 26.90
C ILE A 247 -32.80 -24.48 26.90
N LEU A 248 -31.94 -25.28 26.26
CA LEU A 248 -32.02 -26.73 26.26
C LEU A 248 -31.88 -27.30 27.67
N SER A 249 -30.93 -26.80 28.46
CA SER A 249 -30.73 -27.21 29.86
C SER A 249 -31.96 -26.89 30.70
N ILE A 250 -32.49 -25.66 30.62
CA ILE A 250 -33.71 -25.24 31.32
C ILE A 250 -34.91 -26.11 30.91
N GLY A 251 -35.02 -26.45 29.62
CA GLY A 251 -36.05 -27.35 29.09
C GLY A 251 -35.92 -28.78 29.64
N ILE A 252 -34.71 -29.34 29.66
CA ILE A 252 -34.42 -30.66 30.24
C ILE A 252 -34.72 -30.65 31.74
N PHE A 253 -34.30 -29.63 32.49
CA PHE A 253 -34.58 -29.54 33.93
C PHE A 253 -36.08 -29.41 34.22
N SER A 254 -36.80 -28.62 33.42
CA SER A 254 -38.25 -28.43 33.57
C SER A 254 -39.03 -29.71 33.26
N THR A 255 -38.65 -30.45 32.21
CA THR A 255 -39.25 -31.74 31.89
C THR A 255 -38.97 -32.79 32.97
N ILE A 256 -37.75 -32.86 33.52
CA ILE A 256 -37.42 -33.75 34.65
C ILE A 256 -38.26 -33.40 35.89
N LEU A 257 -38.38 -32.11 36.23
CA LEU A 257 -39.12 -31.65 37.40
C LEU A 257 -40.62 -32.00 37.30
N VAL A 258 -41.24 -31.74 36.14
CA VAL A 258 -42.65 -32.08 35.87
C VAL A 258 -42.85 -33.60 35.88
N SER A 259 -41.92 -34.37 35.31
CA SER A 259 -41.98 -35.84 35.29
C SER A 259 -41.93 -36.43 36.70
N ARG A 260 -41.02 -35.95 37.57
CA ARG A 260 -40.96 -36.37 38.99
C ARG A 260 -42.24 -36.05 39.75
N ASN A 261 -42.80 -34.86 39.55
CA ASN A 261 -44.01 -34.46 40.28
C ASN A 261 -45.23 -35.30 39.85
N ARG A 262 -45.35 -35.67 38.57
CA ARG A 262 -46.43 -36.56 38.10
C ARG A 262 -46.34 -37.99 38.65
N LEU A 263 -45.14 -38.51 38.91
CA LEU A 263 -44.95 -39.86 39.47
C LEU A 263 -45.21 -39.94 40.98
N GLN A 264 -45.24 -38.80 41.68
CA GLN A 264 -45.58 -38.75 43.12
C GLN A 264 -47.08 -38.62 43.39
N ILE A 265 -47.88 -38.28 42.38
CA ILE A 265 -49.35 -38.25 42.46
C ILE A 265 -49.87 -39.64 42.05
N ASN A 266 -49.55 -40.67 42.82
CA ASN A 266 -50.19 -41.98 42.79
C ASN A 266 -49.87 -42.72 44.09
N TYR A 267 -50.53 -42.30 45.18
CA TYR A 267 -50.80 -43.10 46.38
C TYR A 267 -52.14 -42.67 46.96
#